data_AF-A0A2S2QPT1-F1
#
_entry.id   AF-A0A2S2QPT1-F1
#
_cell.length_a   1.000
_cell.length_b   1.000
_cell.length_c   1.000
_cell.angle_alpha   90.00
_cell.angle_beta   90.00
_cell.angle_gamma   90.00
#
_symmetry.space_group_name_H-M   'P 1'
#
loop_
_entity.id
_entity.type
_entity.pdbx_description
1 polymer ?
#
loop_
_entity_poly.entity_id
_entity_poly.type
_entity_poly.pdbx_seq_one_letter_code
_entity_poly.pdbx_strand_id
1 'polypeptide(L)'
;QKLDHYFSSLDLKLFDWVRKPFNPSLKTSHLSLKEEKELAELKNDRTLQMKFNEFELSQFWIYTKKEYPNLTKLAHSVLLTFSTSYLCEVAFFALNEIKNKKRERLINVEEE
;
A
#
# COMPACT_ATOMS: atom_id res chain seq x y z
N GLN A 1 11.34 -11.15 -16.48
CA GLN A 1 10.70 -9.88 -16.89
C GLN A 1 10.62 -8.99 -15.65
N LYS A 2 10.96 -7.71 -15.79
CA LYS A 2 11.12 -6.79 -14.65
C LYS A 2 9.78 -6.10 -14.37
N LEU A 3 9.18 -6.36 -13.20
CA LEU A 3 7.87 -5.81 -12.80
C LEU A 3 7.90 -4.29 -12.58
N ASP A 4 9.10 -3.72 -12.46
CA ASP A 4 9.37 -2.28 -12.22
C ASP A 4 8.66 -1.34 -13.20
N HIS A 5 8.30 -1.81 -14.40
CA HIS A 5 7.59 -1.00 -15.39
C HIS A 5 6.09 -0.84 -15.06
N TYR A 6 5.50 -1.81 -14.37
CA TYR A 6 4.08 -1.80 -13.99
C TYR A 6 3.86 -1.17 -12.62
N PHE A 7 4.83 -1.36 -11.72
CA PHE A 7 4.83 -0.76 -10.41
C PHE A 7 6.07 0.13 -10.34
N SER A 8 5.89 1.43 -10.56
CA SER A 8 6.93 2.40 -10.23
C SER A 8 7.43 2.09 -8.83
N SER A 9 8.74 2.05 -8.63
CA SER A 9 9.33 1.84 -7.30
C SER A 9 8.89 2.97 -6.38
N LEU A 10 7.70 2.85 -5.80
CA LEU A 10 7.19 3.80 -4.82
C LEU A 10 8.22 3.77 -3.70
N ASP A 11 8.80 4.92 -3.40
CA ASP A 11 9.58 5.05 -2.18
C ASP A 11 8.62 4.92 -1.01
N LEU A 12 8.49 3.70 -0.51
CA LEU A 12 7.55 3.33 0.54
C LEU A 12 7.78 4.16 1.81
N LYS A 13 9.00 4.66 2.01
CA LYS A 13 9.36 5.52 3.16
C LYS A 13 8.64 6.86 3.11
N LEU A 14 8.28 7.35 1.92
CA LEU A 14 7.49 8.57 1.80
C LEU A 14 6.10 8.37 2.42
N PHE A 15 5.53 7.18 2.35
CA PHE A 15 4.18 6.89 2.81
C PHE A 15 4.13 6.23 4.19
N ASP A 16 5.21 6.24 4.97
CA ASP A 16 5.23 5.69 6.33
C ASP A 16 4.21 6.38 7.26
N TRP A 17 3.80 7.60 6.94
CA TRP A 17 2.74 8.31 7.67
C TRP A 17 1.38 7.61 7.53
N VAL A 18 1.17 6.80 6.50
CA VAL A 18 -0.05 5.97 6.37
C VAL A 18 -0.08 4.90 7.46
N ARG A 19 1.07 4.33 7.84
CA ARG A 19 1.18 3.30 8.88
C ARG A 19 1.37 3.87 10.28
N LYS A 20 2.02 5.03 10.40
CA LYS A 20 2.34 5.69 11.67
C LYS A 20 1.92 7.17 11.62
N PRO A 21 0.62 7.47 11.45
CA PRO A 21 0.15 8.83 11.23
C PRO A 21 0.52 9.82 12.35
N PHE A 22 0.63 9.33 13.59
CA PHE A 22 0.97 10.13 14.76
C PHE A 22 2.48 10.28 15.03
N ASN A 23 3.36 9.77 14.16
CA ASN A 23 4.80 9.95 14.33
C ASN A 23 5.23 11.35 13.84
N PRO A 24 5.77 12.21 14.72
CA PRO A 24 6.16 13.58 14.36
C PRO A 24 7.41 13.66 13.47
N SER A 25 8.25 12.63 13.47
CA SER A 25 9.54 12.63 12.74
C SER A 25 9.42 12.30 11.25
N LEU A 26 8.22 11.96 10.77
CA LEU A 26 8.00 11.56 9.38
C LEU A 26 7.95 12.77 8.44
N LYS A 27 8.68 12.67 7.33
CA LYS A 27 8.72 13.69 6.28
C LYS A 27 7.44 13.66 5.43
N THR A 28 6.87 14.83 5.19
CA THR A 28 5.61 15.03 4.44
C THR A 28 5.79 15.89 3.19
N SER A 29 7.03 16.10 2.73
CA SER A 29 7.37 17.02 1.63
C SER A 29 6.75 16.66 0.27
N HIS A 30 6.19 15.46 0.13
CA HIS A 30 5.50 15.00 -1.09
C HIS A 30 3.98 15.29 -1.04
N LEU A 31 3.46 15.73 0.10
CA LEU A 31 2.04 16.06 0.27
C LEU A 31 1.74 17.45 -0.28
N SER A 32 0.53 17.63 -0.79
CA SER A 32 -0.02 18.95 -1.07
C SER A 32 -0.30 19.72 0.22
N LEU A 33 -0.42 21.04 0.12
CA LEU A 33 -0.71 21.91 1.27
C LEU A 33 -2.01 21.54 2.00
N LYS A 34 -3.02 21.00 1.28
CA LYS A 34 -4.27 20.53 1.89
C LYS A 34 -4.07 19.26 2.70
N GLU A 35 -3.36 18.28 2.14
CA GLU A 35 -3.05 17.01 2.81
C GLU A 35 -2.13 17.20 4.00
N GLU A 36 -1.14 18.09 3.89
CA GLU A 36 -0.25 18.43 5.00
C GLU A 36 -1.00 19.10 6.15
N LYS A 37 -1.94 20.00 5.85
CA LYS A 37 -2.80 20.62 6.87
C LYS A 37 -3.68 19.58 7.56
N GLU A 38 -4.36 18.73 6.80
CA GLU A 38 -5.20 17.66 7.36
C GLU A 38 -4.38 16.69 8.23
N LEU A 39 -3.16 16.34 7.80
CA LEU A 39 -2.27 15.47 8.57
C LEU A 39 -1.77 16.14 9.86
N ALA A 40 -1.47 17.45 9.81
CA ALA A 40 -1.08 18.21 10.98
C ALA A 40 -2.22 18.30 12.01
N GLU A 41 -3.47 18.50 11.57
CA GLU A 41 -4.65 18.48 12.43
C GLU A 41 -4.86 17.09 13.04
N LEU A 42 -4.82 16.03 12.21
CA LEU A 42 -4.96 14.64 12.66
C LEU A 42 -3.90 14.27 13.71
N LYS A 43 -2.63 14.65 13.50
CA LYS A 43 -1.52 14.40 14.45
C LYS A 43 -1.76 14.99 15.84
N ASN A 44 -2.52 16.09 15.92
CA ASN A 44 -2.81 16.78 17.18
C ASN A 44 -4.12 16.30 17.83
N ASP A 45 -4.90 15.45 17.16
CA ASP A 45 -6.13 14.90 17.70
C ASP A 45 -5.86 13.65 18.56
N ARG A 46 -5.94 13.85 19.88
CA ARG A 46 -5.76 12.76 20.86
C ARG A 46 -6.87 11.71 20.80
N THR A 47 -8.08 12.09 20.42
CA THR A 47 -9.21 11.16 20.29
C THR A 47 -8.95 10.20 19.14
N LEU A 48 -8.46 10.71 18.01
CA LEU A 48 -8.07 9.89 16.87
C LEU A 48 -6.85 9.03 17.19
N GLN A 49 -5.90 9.55 17.98
CA GLN A 49 -4.77 8.75 18.44
C GLN A 49 -5.20 7.55 19.29
N MET A 50 -6.19 7.72 20.16
CA MET A 50 -6.77 6.61 20.92
C MET A 50 -7.46 5.60 19.99
N LYS A 51 -8.32 6.07 19.09
CA LYS A 51 -9.03 5.22 18.11
C LYS A 51 -8.10 4.47 17.19
N PHE A 52 -6.95 5.04 16.85
CA PHE A 52 -5.93 4.36 16.05
C PHE A 52 -5.40 3.09 16.71
N ASN A 53 -5.34 3.05 18.05
CA ASN A 53 -4.93 1.85 18.79
C ASN A 53 -6.08 0.83 18.94
N GLU A 54 -7.33 1.24 18.73
CA GLU A 54 -8.52 0.39 18.81
C GLU A 54 -8.90 -0.23 17.46
N PHE A 55 -8.61 0.47 16.36
CA PHE A 55 -8.97 0.05 15.01
C PHE A 55 -7.84 -0.62 14.25
N GLU A 56 -8.20 -1.52 13.34
CA GLU A 56 -7.28 -1.92 12.28
C GLU A 56 -6.96 -0.74 11.37
N LEU A 57 -5.80 -0.79 10.71
CA LEU A 57 -5.29 0.32 9.89
C LEU A 57 -6.30 0.78 8.82
N SER A 58 -6.91 -0.17 8.11
CA SER A 58 -7.91 0.11 7.07
C SER A 58 -9.17 0.75 7.67
N GLN A 59 -9.65 0.25 8.80
CA GLN A 59 -10.82 0.76 9.51
C GLN A 59 -10.59 2.18 10.01
N PHE A 60 -9.40 2.48 10.54
CA PHE A 60 -9.02 3.81 10.96
C PHE A 60 -9.12 4.82 9.81
N TRP A 61 -8.51 4.51 8.66
CA TRP A 61 -8.58 5.41 7.50
C TRP A 61 -10.01 5.55 6.95
N ILE A 62 -10.83 4.50 7.00
CA ILE A 62 -12.26 4.61 6.66
C ILE A 62 -12.98 5.56 7.63
N TYR A 63 -12.68 5.46 8.93
CA TYR A 63 -13.27 6.28 9.98
C TYR A 63 -12.95 7.78 9.81
N THR A 64 -11.70 8.11 9.47
CA THR A 64 -11.22 9.50 9.31
C THR A 64 -11.69 10.18 8.02
N LYS A 65 -12.30 9.44 7.09
CA LYS A 65 -12.66 9.93 5.74
C LYS A 65 -13.53 11.18 5.75
N LYS A 66 -14.45 11.28 6.71
CA LYS A 66 -15.40 12.40 6.78
C LYS A 66 -14.72 13.71 7.16
N GLU A 67 -13.75 13.65 8.08
CA GLU A 67 -13.05 14.82 8.62
C GLU A 67 -11.82 15.19 7.79
N TYR A 68 -11.11 14.19 7.25
CA TYR A 68 -9.87 14.37 6.49
C TYR A 68 -9.95 13.70 5.11
N PRO A 69 -10.84 14.16 4.21
CA PRO A 69 -11.13 13.46 2.97
C PRO A 69 -9.96 13.42 1.98
N ASN A 70 -9.11 14.45 1.94
CA ASN A 70 -7.98 14.51 1.01
C ASN A 70 -6.88 13.56 1.45
N LEU A 71 -6.49 13.65 2.72
CA LEU A 71 -5.50 12.79 3.35
C LEU A 71 -5.93 11.32 3.31
N THR A 72 -7.18 11.04 3.65
CA THR A 72 -7.72 9.68 3.65
C THR A 72 -7.78 9.08 2.26
N LYS A 73 -8.10 9.87 1.23
CA LYS A 73 -8.07 9.40 -0.17
C LYS A 73 -6.66 8.94 -0.56
N LEU A 74 -5.63 9.70 -0.16
CA LEU A 74 -4.24 9.35 -0.42
C LEU A 74 -3.84 8.08 0.36
N ALA A 75 -4.19 7.99 1.64
CA ALA A 75 -3.94 6.80 2.45
C ALA A 75 -4.57 5.54 1.85
N HIS A 76 -5.82 5.61 1.40
CA HIS A 76 -6.47 4.51 0.69
C HIS A 76 -5.77 4.13 -0.60
N SER A 77 -5.32 5.11 -1.40
CA SER A 77 -4.55 4.82 -2.62
C SER A 77 -3.30 4.00 -2.29
N VAL A 78 -2.52 4.42 -1.29
CA VAL A 78 -1.33 3.70 -0.85
C VAL A 78 -1.67 2.28 -0.40
N LEU A 79 -2.67 2.13 0.47
CA LEU A 79 -3.09 0.82 0.99
C LEU A 79 -3.58 -0.14 -0.11
N LEU A 80 -4.33 0.37 -1.09
CA LEU A 80 -4.85 -0.44 -2.19
C LEU A 80 -3.76 -0.83 -3.18
N THR A 81 -2.80 0.06 -3.48
CA THR A 81 -1.67 -0.26 -4.37
C THR A 81 -0.84 -1.43 -3.85
N PHE A 82 -0.69 -1.57 -2.52
CA PHE A 82 -0.04 -2.74 -1.94
C PHE A 82 -0.79 -4.03 -2.25
N SER A 83 -2.11 -4.05 -2.02
CA SER A 83 -2.92 -5.22 -2.29
C SER A 83 -2.90 -5.61 -3.76
N THR A 84 -3.00 -4.65 -4.68
CA THR A 84 -3.02 -4.95 -6.12
C THR A 84 -1.65 -5.41 -6.62
N SER A 85 -0.56 -4.81 -6.18
CA SER A 85 0.81 -5.22 -6.57
C SER A 85 1.12 -6.62 -6.05
N TYR A 86 0.82 -6.89 -4.79
CA TYR A 86 0.99 -8.21 -4.18
C TYR A 86 0.16 -9.28 -4.90
N LEU A 87 -1.11 -8.98 -5.21
CA LEU A 87 -1.97 -9.91 -5.97
C LEU A 87 -1.42 -10.16 -7.38
N CYS A 88 -0.89 -9.12 -8.04
CA CYS A 88 -0.24 -9.28 -9.35
C CYS A 88 1.03 -10.14 -9.27
N GLU A 89 1.86 -9.96 -8.25
CA GLU A 89 3.04 -10.80 -8.01
C GLU A 89 2.66 -12.27 -7.77
N VAL A 90 1.67 -12.52 -6.92
CA VAL A 90 1.16 -13.87 -6.65
C VAL A 90 0.58 -14.52 -7.91
N ALA A 91 -0.21 -13.77 -8.70
CA ALA A 91 -0.75 -14.27 -9.96
C ALA A 91 0.35 -14.59 -10.97
N PHE A 92 1.36 -13.71 -11.08
CA PHE A 92 2.49 -13.93 -11.99
C PHE A 92 3.32 -15.15 -11.57
N PHE A 93 3.55 -15.32 -10.27
CA PHE A 93 4.21 -16.50 -9.72
C PHE A 93 3.45 -17.78 -10.07
N ALA A 94 2.13 -17.81 -9.85
CA ALA A 94 1.29 -18.95 -10.18
C ALA A 94 1.32 -19.29 -11.69
N LEU A 95 1.29 -18.27 -12.57
CA LEU A 95 1.44 -18.47 -14.02
C LEU A 95 2.81 -19.04 -14.39
N ASN A 96 3.87 -18.56 -13.75
CA ASN A 96 5.23 -19.06 -14.00
C ASN A 96 5.37 -20.53 -13.56
N GLU A 97 4.78 -20.90 -12.42
CA GLU A 97 4.68 -22.30 -11.96
C GLU A 97 3.94 -23.20 -12.97
N ILE A 98 2.78 -22.77 -13.47
CA ILE A 98 2.02 -23.52 -14.48
C ILE A 98 2.84 -23.69 -15.77
N LYS A 99 3.47 -22.61 -16.23
CA LYS A 99 4.31 -22.62 -17.44
C LYS A 99 5.51 -23.55 -17.29
N ASN A 100 6.19 -23.52 -16.15
CA ASN A 100 7.34 -24.40 -15.88
C ASN A 100 6.91 -25.87 -15.82
N LYS A 101 5.85 -26.20 -15.08
CA LYS A 101 5.29 -27.56 -15.04
C LYS A 101 4.88 -28.06 -16.43
N LYS A 102 4.31 -27.19 -17.27
CA LYS A 102 3.96 -27.55 -18.65
C LYS A 102 5.21 -27.81 -19.50
N ARG A 103 6.29 -27.05 -19.34
CA ARG A 103 7.55 -27.28 -20.06
C ARG A 103 8.26 -28.56 -19.62
N GLU A 104 8.36 -28.81 -18.31
CA GLU A 104 8.95 -30.05 -17.77
C GLU A 104 8.25 -31.29 -18.32
N ARG A 105 6.91 -31.26 -18.40
CA ARG A 105 6.12 -32.34 -19.02
C ARG A 105 6.41 -32.54 -20.50
N LEU A 106 6.65 -31.47 -21.27
CA LEU A 106 6.97 -31.59 -22.69
C LEU A 106 8.36 -32.18 -22.90
N ILE A 107 9.34 -31.76 -22.10
CA ILE A 107 10.72 -32.30 -22.15
C ILE A 107 10.71 -33.81 -21.84
N ASN A 108 9.99 -34.23 -20.79
CA ASN A 108 9.90 -35.65 -20.45
C ASN A 108 9.23 -36.52 -21.53
N VAL A 109 8.37 -35.94 -22.38
CA VAL A 109 7.71 -36.66 -23.49
C VAL A 109 8.60 -36.71 -24.73
N GLU A 110 9.52 -35.77 -24.90
CA GLU A 110 10.51 -35.78 -25.99
C GLU A 110 11.71 -36.70 -25.70
N GLU A 111 11.92 -37.05 -24.43
CA GLU A 111 12.99 -37.96 -23.96
C GLU A 111 12.53 -39.44 -23.87
N GLU A 112 11.24 -39.74 -24.07
CA GLU A 112 10.68 -41.10 -24.25
C GLU A 112 10.62 -41.52 -25.74
#